data_AF-A0A7V2DG45-F1
#
_entry.id   AF-A0A7V2DG45-F1
#
_cell.length_a   1.000
_cell.length_b   1.000
_cell.length_c   1.000
_cell.angle_alpha   90.00
_cell.angle_beta   90.00
_cell.angle_gamma   90.00
#
_symmetry.space_group_name_H-M   'P 1'
#
loop_
_entity.id
_entity.type
_entity.pdbx_description
1 polymer ?
#
loop_
_entity_poly.entity_id
_entity_poly.type
_entity_poly.pdbx_seq_one_letter_code
_entity_poly.pdbx_strand_id
1 'polypeptide(L)'
;MGRDKRGLRNQRGFTLIEIIAVLIILGILAAVAVPKYFDLQDDAADAALRQAISELVARDNLMWAKYKTRGEVKISETVTRALTEADLNDPEIVIGPQEAQGYRFGDFYASALPQGGSATISSNKFTRTATLPRTAASDSQPGMWDTSNIVPGKLGP
;
A
#
# COMPACT_ATOMS: atom_id res chain seq x y z
N MET A 1 -4.67 -15.75 -76.05
CA MET A 1 -4.19 -15.69 -74.64
C MET A 1 -4.97 -14.59 -73.94
N GLY A 2 -5.69 -14.69 -72.83
CA GLY A 2 -6.06 -15.72 -71.85
C GLY A 2 -6.71 -14.90 -70.72
N ARG A 3 -8.04 -14.98 -70.51
CA ARG A 3 -8.74 -14.16 -69.51
C ARG A 3 -8.37 -14.64 -68.10
N ASP A 4 -7.75 -13.77 -67.31
CA ASP A 4 -7.54 -13.97 -65.88
C ASP A 4 -8.88 -13.85 -65.12
N LYS A 5 -9.48 -14.99 -64.81
CA LYS A 5 -10.61 -15.09 -63.87
C LYS A 5 -10.06 -15.16 -62.44
N ARG A 6 -9.66 -14.02 -61.87
CA ARG A 6 -9.34 -13.94 -60.43
C ARG A 6 -10.63 -14.05 -59.62
N GLY A 7 -10.83 -15.22 -59.01
CA GLY A 7 -11.97 -15.52 -58.16
C GLY A 7 -12.08 -14.53 -57.00
N LEU A 8 -13.18 -13.79 -56.95
CA LEU A 8 -13.59 -13.04 -55.77
C LEU A 8 -14.01 -14.08 -54.72
N ARG A 9 -13.10 -14.33 -53.78
CA ARG A 9 -13.29 -15.25 -52.67
C ARG A 9 -14.52 -14.81 -51.85
N ASN A 10 -15.31 -15.81 -51.49
CA ASN A 10 -16.54 -15.77 -50.71
C ASN A 10 -16.35 -14.99 -49.38
N GLN A 11 -16.65 -13.68 -49.38
CA GLN A 11 -16.71 -12.89 -48.15
C GLN A 11 -18.02 -13.24 -47.43
N ARG A 12 -17.98 -14.28 -46.58
CA ARG A 12 -19.06 -14.52 -45.62
C ARG A 12 -19.00 -13.38 -44.61
N GLY A 13 -19.90 -12.40 -44.77
CA GLY A 13 -20.04 -11.29 -43.82
C GLY A 13 -20.47 -11.81 -42.44
N PHE A 14 -20.00 -11.13 -41.40
CA PHE A 14 -20.46 -11.34 -40.02
C PHE A 14 -21.99 -11.17 -39.97
N THR A 15 -22.67 -12.10 -39.32
CA THR A 15 -24.12 -12.02 -39.17
C THR A 15 -24.48 -11.07 -38.01
N LEU A 16 -25.61 -10.37 -38.13
CA LEU A 16 -26.10 -9.49 -37.06
C LEU A 16 -26.38 -10.29 -35.78
N ILE A 17 -26.81 -11.55 -35.92
CA ILE A 17 -27.06 -12.45 -34.79
C ILE A 17 -25.77 -12.83 -34.04
N GLU A 18 -24.64 -13.00 -34.73
CA GLU A 18 -23.34 -13.24 -34.08
C GLU A 18 -22.93 -12.06 -33.21
N ILE A 19 -23.12 -10.84 -33.69
CA ILE A 19 -22.80 -9.64 -32.91
C ILE A 19 -23.73 -9.53 -31.69
N ILE A 20 -25.03 -9.79 -31.84
CA ILE A 20 -25.97 -9.77 -30.71
C ILE A 20 -25.62 -10.84 -29.66
N ALA A 21 -25.33 -12.07 -30.08
CA ALA A 21 -24.99 -13.15 -29.16
C ALA A 21 -23.73 -12.82 -28.34
N VAL A 22 -22.71 -12.23 -28.98
CA VAL A 22 -21.49 -11.80 -28.30
C VAL A 22 -21.76 -10.67 -27.30
N LEU A 23 -22.56 -9.67 -27.67
CA LEU A 23 -22.93 -8.57 -26.76
C LEU A 23 -23.71 -9.07 -25.53
N ILE A 24 -24.60 -10.05 -25.71
CA ILE A 24 -25.33 -10.67 -24.59
C ILE A 24 -24.36 -11.39 -23.66
N ILE A 25 -23.45 -12.21 -24.19
CA ILE A 25 -22.47 -12.95 -23.38
C ILE A 25 -21.55 -11.96 -22.64
N LEU A 26 -21.01 -10.94 -23.33
CA LEU A 26 -20.20 -9.90 -22.71
C LEU A 26 -20.97 -9.11 -21.65
N GLY A 27 -22.26 -8.84 -21.89
CA GLY A 27 -23.13 -8.17 -20.92
C GLY A 27 -23.29 -8.96 -19.62
N ILE A 28 -23.53 -10.28 -19.72
CA ILE A 28 -23.64 -11.16 -18.54
C ILE A 28 -22.29 -11.26 -17.82
N LEU A 29 -21.19 -11.45 -18.56
CA LEU A 29 -19.85 -11.52 -17.97
C LEU A 29 -19.48 -10.23 -17.25
N ALA A 30 -19.75 -9.06 -17.85
CA ALA A 30 -19.49 -7.77 -17.24
C ALA A 30 -20.31 -7.58 -15.94
N ALA A 31 -21.59 -7.96 -15.95
CA ALA A 31 -22.47 -7.83 -14.79
C ALA A 31 -21.97 -8.61 -13.55
N VAL A 32 -21.32 -9.76 -13.76
CA VAL A 32 -20.76 -10.58 -12.66
C VAL A 32 -19.30 -10.22 -12.34
N ALA A 33 -18.49 -9.90 -13.35
CA ALA A 33 -17.06 -9.65 -13.17
C ALA A 33 -16.77 -8.30 -12.51
N VAL A 34 -17.55 -7.26 -12.81
CA VAL A 34 -17.29 -5.90 -12.31
C VAL A 34 -17.43 -5.81 -10.78
N PRO A 35 -18.52 -6.28 -10.13
CA PRO A 35 -18.62 -6.23 -8.68
C PRO A 35 -17.49 -7.00 -7.99
N LYS A 36 -17.20 -8.22 -8.47
CA LYS A 36 -16.14 -9.07 -7.94
C LYS A 36 -14.75 -8.42 -8.06
N TYR A 37 -14.50 -7.66 -9.13
CA TYR A 37 -13.24 -6.95 -9.31
C TYR A 37 -13.05 -5.82 -8.29
N PHE A 38 -14.12 -5.14 -7.87
CA PHE A 38 -14.05 -4.15 -6.79
C PHE A 38 -13.81 -4.79 -5.43
N ASP A 39 -14.49 -5.90 -5.13
CA ASP A 39 -14.29 -6.64 -3.87
C ASP A 39 -12.81 -7.11 -3.75
N LEU A 40 -12.25 -7.66 -4.83
CA LEU A 40 -10.85 -8.11 -4.85
C LEU A 40 -9.85 -6.95 -4.66
N GLN A 41 -10.14 -5.76 -5.19
CA GLN A 41 -9.28 -4.59 -4.98
C GLN A 41 -9.33 -4.11 -3.53
N ASP A 42 -10.51 -4.10 -2.92
CA ASP A 42 -10.69 -3.75 -1.52
C ASP A 42 -9.95 -4.74 -0.60
N ASP A 43 -10.09 -6.05 -0.85
CA ASP A 43 -9.36 -7.09 -0.11
C ASP A 43 -7.84 -6.96 -0.27
N ALA A 44 -7.37 -6.66 -1.48
CA ALA A 44 -5.96 -6.44 -1.75
C ALA A 44 -5.41 -5.20 -1.03
N ALA A 45 -6.19 -4.11 -0.99
CA ALA A 45 -5.83 -2.89 -0.27
C ALA A 45 -5.74 -3.14 1.24
N ASP A 46 -6.69 -3.87 1.81
CA ASP A 46 -6.70 -4.22 3.24
C ASP A 46 -5.51 -5.14 3.60
N ALA A 47 -5.17 -6.11 2.74
CA ALA A 47 -4.00 -6.96 2.92
C ALA A 47 -2.70 -6.16 2.86
N ALA A 48 -2.57 -5.26 1.87
CA ALA A 48 -1.40 -4.40 1.73
C ALA A 48 -1.24 -3.46 2.93
N LEU A 49 -2.34 -2.89 3.44
CA LEU A 49 -2.32 -2.03 4.62
C LEU A 49 -1.87 -2.78 5.89
N ARG A 50 -2.35 -4.02 6.10
CA ARG A 50 -1.89 -4.88 7.21
C ARG A 50 -0.41 -5.22 7.11
N GLN A 51 0.09 -5.47 5.90
CA GLN A 51 1.50 -5.70 5.65
C GLN A 51 2.34 -4.46 5.99
N ALA A 52 1.87 -3.27 5.57
CA ALA A 52 2.52 -2.00 5.87
C ALA A 52 2.60 -1.72 7.38
N ILE A 53 1.52 -2.00 8.12
CA ILE A 53 1.50 -1.89 9.58
C ILE A 53 2.56 -2.81 10.20
N SER A 54 2.64 -4.05 9.73
CA SER A 54 3.61 -5.03 10.23
C SER A 54 5.06 -4.60 9.96
N GLU A 55 5.31 -4.02 8.77
CA GLU A 55 6.59 -3.42 8.44
C GLU A 55 6.93 -2.27 9.39
N LEU A 56 6.00 -1.34 9.62
CA LEU A 56 6.21 -0.20 10.52
C LEU A 56 6.58 -0.64 11.94
N VAL A 57 5.85 -1.62 12.48
CA VAL A 57 6.13 -2.21 13.80
C VAL A 57 7.50 -2.88 13.82
N ALA A 58 7.85 -3.63 12.77
CA ALA A 58 9.16 -4.27 12.66
C ALA A 58 10.28 -3.23 12.64
N ARG A 59 10.11 -2.11 11.93
CA ARG A 59 11.10 -1.03 11.86
C ARG A 59 11.34 -0.37 13.21
N ASP A 60 10.28 -0.08 13.96
CA ASP A 60 10.36 0.47 15.32
C ASP A 60 11.15 -0.47 16.26
N ASN A 61 10.82 -1.77 16.23
CA ASN A 61 11.52 -2.80 17.00
C ASN A 61 12.99 -2.96 16.59
N LEU A 62 13.29 -2.91 15.29
CA LEU A 62 14.65 -2.98 14.79
C LEU A 62 15.49 -1.78 15.24
N MET A 63 14.91 -0.58 15.27
CA MET A 63 15.59 0.61 15.76
C MET A 63 15.89 0.51 17.25
N TRP A 64 14.96 0.02 18.06
CA TRP A 64 15.22 -0.26 19.47
C TRP A 64 16.32 -1.31 19.66
N ALA A 65 16.31 -2.39 18.89
CA ALA A 65 17.36 -3.41 18.94
C ALA A 65 18.74 -2.85 18.56
N LYS A 66 18.81 -1.98 17.54
CA LYS A 66 20.04 -1.28 17.16
C LYS A 66 20.53 -0.37 18.27
N TYR A 67 19.64 0.38 18.92
CA TYR A 67 20.01 1.23 20.05
C TYR A 67 20.57 0.41 21.22
N LYS A 68 19.93 -0.71 21.57
CA LYS A 68 20.40 -1.61 22.65
C LYS A 68 21.74 -2.26 22.37
N THR A 69 22.07 -2.46 21.11
CA THR A 69 23.38 -2.98 20.69
C THR A 69 24.42 -1.88 20.48
N ARG A 70 24.12 -0.63 20.87
CA ARG A 70 24.97 0.57 20.67
C ARG A 70 25.31 0.79 19.19
N GLY A 71 24.34 0.54 18.31
CA GLY A 71 24.45 0.77 16.89
C GLY A 71 24.55 2.26 16.54
N GLU A 72 24.81 2.51 15.27
CA GLU A 72 24.95 3.84 14.71
C GLU A 72 23.81 4.16 13.73
N VAL A 73 23.57 5.45 13.54
CA VAL A 73 22.63 5.98 12.55
C VAL A 73 23.35 6.92 11.60
N LYS A 74 22.97 6.84 10.33
CA LYS A 74 23.40 7.78 9.30
C LYS A 74 22.43 8.96 9.30
N ILE A 75 22.93 10.14 9.64
CA ILE A 75 22.16 11.40 9.62
C ILE A 75 22.27 12.07 8.25
N SER A 76 23.37 11.79 7.54
CA SER A 76 23.66 12.30 6.19
C SER A 76 24.58 11.33 5.46
N GLU A 77 24.83 11.54 4.17
CA GLU A 77 25.72 10.69 3.36
C GLU A 77 27.12 10.56 3.98
N THR A 78 27.60 11.62 4.64
CA THR A 78 28.96 11.68 5.20
C THR A 78 28.99 11.58 6.73
N VAL A 79 27.84 11.72 7.41
CA VAL A 79 27.79 11.80 8.88
C VAL A 79 27.08 10.59 9.47
N THR A 80 27.82 9.82 10.26
CA THR A 80 27.32 8.70 11.06
C THR A 80 27.61 8.99 12.53
N ARG A 81 26.64 8.73 13.42
CA ARG A 81 26.82 8.86 14.88
C ARG A 81 26.19 7.70 15.63
N ALA A 82 26.60 7.51 16.89
CA ALA A 82 25.94 6.58 17.80
C ALA A 82 24.47 6.95 18.04
N LEU A 83 23.61 5.94 18.05
CA LEU A 83 22.19 6.08 18.38
C LEU A 83 22.02 6.58 19.81
N THR A 84 21.09 7.51 19.98
CA THR A 84 20.63 8.06 21.26
C THR A 84 19.15 7.73 21.47
N GLU A 85 18.68 7.84 22.71
CA GLU A 85 17.26 7.57 23.03
C GLU A 85 16.30 8.47 22.25
N ALA A 86 16.70 9.71 21.94
CA ALA A 86 15.92 10.62 21.10
C ALA A 86 15.66 10.04 19.69
N ASP A 87 16.62 9.30 19.12
CA ASP A 87 16.51 8.73 17.77
C ASP A 87 15.47 7.60 17.70
N LEU A 88 15.09 7.01 18.84
CA LEU A 88 14.05 5.97 18.90
C LEU A 88 12.64 6.51 18.64
N ASN A 89 12.46 7.82 18.77
CA ASN A 89 11.18 8.49 18.52
C ASN A 89 11.31 9.57 17.43
N ASP A 90 12.38 9.53 16.65
CA ASP A 90 12.54 10.37 15.48
C ASP A 90 11.87 9.68 14.26
N PRO A 91 10.82 10.30 13.68
CA PRO A 91 10.10 9.69 12.57
C PRO A 91 10.93 9.57 11.29
N GLU A 92 11.89 10.47 11.03
CA GLU A 92 12.73 10.37 9.83
C GLU A 92 13.71 9.21 9.92
N ILE A 93 14.20 8.94 11.13
CA ILE A 93 15.13 7.83 11.39
C ILE A 93 14.41 6.48 11.40
N VAL A 94 13.27 6.40 12.08
CA VAL A 94 12.55 5.13 12.27
C VAL A 94 11.71 4.77 11.03
N ILE A 95 10.92 5.73 10.53
CA ILE A 95 9.95 5.52 9.44
C ILE A 95 10.52 5.91 8.07
N GLY A 96 11.33 6.96 7.99
CA GLY A 96 11.93 7.38 6.73
C GLY A 96 11.55 8.80 6.33
N PRO A 97 11.94 9.23 5.12
CA PRO A 97 11.95 10.64 4.76
C PRO A 97 10.56 11.27 4.83
N GLN A 98 10.50 12.52 5.30
CA GLN A 98 9.28 13.29 5.30
C GLN A 98 8.90 13.74 3.88
N GLU A 99 7.66 13.45 3.48
CA GLU A 99 7.03 13.89 2.24
C GLU A 99 5.73 14.64 2.54
N ALA A 100 5.07 15.16 1.50
CA ALA A 100 3.84 15.95 1.64
C ALA A 100 2.70 15.22 2.38
N GLN A 101 2.63 13.89 2.27
CA GLN A 101 1.58 13.06 2.89
C GLN A 101 1.98 12.52 4.27
N GLY A 102 3.22 12.73 4.71
CA GLY A 102 3.79 12.15 5.93
C GLY A 102 5.14 11.48 5.68
N TYR A 103 5.56 10.62 6.60
CA TYR A 103 6.84 9.91 6.53
C TYR A 103 6.71 8.67 5.66
N ARG A 104 7.49 8.60 4.56
CA ARG A 104 7.37 7.52 3.57
C ARG A 104 8.07 6.25 4.04
N PHE A 105 7.37 5.13 3.90
CA PHE A 105 7.93 3.78 3.99
C PHE A 105 7.35 2.89 2.89
N GLY A 106 8.19 2.50 1.93
CA GLY A 106 7.72 1.79 0.75
C GLY A 106 6.71 2.61 -0.05
N ASP A 107 5.53 2.02 -0.29
CA ASP A 107 4.37 2.63 -0.97
C ASP A 107 3.39 3.34 0.00
N PHE A 108 3.75 3.44 1.29
CA PHE A 108 2.91 3.91 2.37
C PHE A 108 3.48 5.15 3.06
N TYR A 109 2.61 5.82 3.80
CA TYR A 109 2.91 7.00 4.59
C TYR A 109 2.40 6.80 6.00
N ALA A 110 3.17 7.23 6.99
CA ALA A 110 2.70 7.41 8.36
C ALA A 110 2.61 8.91 8.64
N SER A 111 1.52 9.35 9.26
CA SER A 111 1.33 10.77 9.58
C SER A 111 2.31 11.28 10.64
N ALA A 112 2.79 10.41 11.53
CA ALA A 112 3.73 10.72 12.60
C ALA A 112 4.33 9.44 13.21
N LEU A 113 5.33 9.62 14.06
CA LEU A 113 5.76 8.63 15.06
C LEU A 113 5.38 9.15 16.46
N PRO A 114 4.13 8.94 16.93
CA PRO A 114 3.67 9.56 18.16
C PRO A 114 4.40 9.00 19.37
N GLN A 115 4.75 9.88 20.31
CA GLN A 115 5.18 9.48 21.65
C GLN A 115 3.98 9.17 22.57
N GLY A 116 2.79 9.62 22.16
CA GLY A 116 1.48 9.26 22.66
C GLY A 116 0.41 9.70 21.66
N GLY A 117 -0.77 9.08 21.71
CA GLY A 117 -1.81 9.26 20.69
C GLY A 117 -1.66 8.30 19.52
N SER A 118 -2.13 8.70 18.33
CA SER A 118 -2.22 7.79 17.18
C SER A 118 -1.56 8.36 15.93
N ALA A 119 -1.05 7.47 15.07
CA ALA A 119 -0.65 7.79 13.71
C ALA A 119 -1.65 7.22 12.71
N THR A 120 -1.84 7.91 11.59
CA THR A 120 -2.59 7.39 10.45
C THR A 120 -1.62 6.85 9.42
N ILE A 121 -1.87 5.64 8.95
CA ILE A 121 -1.17 4.99 7.85
C ILE A 121 -2.05 5.10 6.61
N SER A 122 -1.47 5.58 5.52
CA SER A 122 -2.15 5.80 4.24
C SER A 122 -1.27 5.38 3.06
N SER A 123 -1.86 5.30 1.88
CA SER A 123 -1.15 5.12 0.61
C SER A 123 -1.74 6.05 -0.45
N ASN A 124 -0.93 6.41 -1.45
CA ASN A 124 -1.43 7.11 -2.63
C ASN A 124 -2.14 6.17 -3.63
N LYS A 125 -2.04 4.84 -3.44
CA LYS A 125 -2.60 3.84 -4.36
C LYS A 125 -4.05 3.47 -4.05
N PHE A 126 -4.52 3.72 -2.83
CA PHE A 126 -5.87 3.40 -2.39
C PHE A 126 -6.30 4.30 -1.23
N THR A 127 -7.61 4.49 -1.06
CA THR A 127 -8.19 5.40 -0.06
C THR A 127 -8.26 4.81 1.36
N ARG A 128 -8.02 3.50 1.53
CA ARG A 128 -8.04 2.85 2.84
C ARG A 128 -6.90 3.36 3.72
N THR A 129 -7.22 3.72 4.95
CA THR A 129 -6.25 4.15 5.96
C THR A 129 -6.44 3.38 7.25
N ALA A 130 -5.43 3.37 8.12
CA ALA A 130 -5.52 2.81 9.46
C ALA A 130 -4.98 3.80 10.48
N THR A 131 -5.72 4.04 11.56
CA THR A 131 -5.24 4.88 12.66
C THR A 131 -4.86 3.99 13.84
N LEU A 132 -3.59 4.04 14.24
CA LEU A 132 -3.03 3.18 15.27
C LEU A 132 -2.45 3.99 16.42
N PRO A 133 -2.87 3.73 17.66
CA PRO A 133 -2.19 4.25 18.83
C PRO A 133 -0.75 3.76 18.92
N ARG A 134 0.16 4.63 19.36
CA ARG A 134 1.55 4.26 19.67
C ARG A 134 1.94 4.73 21.06
N THR A 135 2.62 3.85 21.80
CA THR A 135 3.38 4.19 23.00
C THR A 135 4.86 4.36 22.63
N ALA A 136 5.47 5.46 23.09
CA ALA A 136 6.86 5.78 22.78
C ALA A 136 7.85 4.66 23.13
N ALA A 137 8.88 4.53 22.29
CA ALA A 137 10.07 3.76 22.66
C ALA A 137 10.88 4.54 23.71
N SER A 138 11.59 3.81 24.58
CA SER A 138 12.51 4.37 25.56
C SER A 138 13.66 3.41 25.82
N ASP A 139 14.59 3.77 26.69
CA ASP A 139 15.63 2.84 27.10
C ASP A 139 15.04 1.57 27.73
N SER A 140 13.95 1.62 28.49
CA SER A 140 13.42 0.43 29.16
C SER A 140 12.52 -0.46 28.29
N GLN A 141 11.99 0.06 27.17
CA GLN A 141 11.00 -0.67 26.36
C GLN A 141 10.99 -0.22 24.88
N PRO A 142 10.73 -1.14 23.93
CA PRO A 142 10.52 -0.80 22.53
C PRO A 142 9.22 -0.02 22.32
N GLY A 143 9.12 0.67 21.19
CA GLY A 143 7.88 1.34 20.78
C GLY A 143 6.79 0.30 20.52
N MET A 144 5.59 0.55 21.05
CA MET A 144 4.47 -0.39 20.95
C MET A 144 3.34 0.24 20.16
N TRP A 145 2.91 -0.44 19.11
CA TRP A 145 1.76 -0.08 18.31
C TRP A 145 0.58 -0.96 18.70
N ASP A 146 -0.56 -0.36 18.99
CA ASP A 146 -1.79 -1.11 19.21
C ASP A 146 -2.42 -1.46 17.87
N THR A 147 -2.25 -2.72 17.46
CA THR A 147 -2.84 -3.28 16.23
C THR A 147 -4.08 -4.13 16.51
N SER A 148 -4.60 -4.14 17.74
CA SER A 148 -5.76 -4.98 18.11
C SER A 148 -7.03 -4.58 17.38
N ASN A 149 -7.18 -3.27 17.12
CA ASN A 149 -8.30 -2.68 16.42
C ASN A 149 -7.80 -1.86 15.23
N ILE A 150 -7.22 -2.53 14.24
CA ILE A 150 -7.07 -1.91 12.91
C ILE A 150 -8.49 -1.67 12.41
N VAL A 151 -8.97 -0.45 12.54
CA VAL A 151 -10.19 -0.01 11.88
C VAL A 151 -9.72 0.52 10.52
N PRO A 152 -9.94 -0.20 9.40
CA PRO A 152 -9.74 0.40 8.10
C PRO A 152 -10.72 1.58 8.03
N GLY A 153 -10.19 2.78 8.11
CA GLY A 153 -10.96 3.99 7.89
C GLY A 153 -11.42 3.98 6.43
N LYS A 154 -12.73 3.87 6.21
CA LYS A 154 -13.31 4.50 5.03
C LYS A 154 -13.28 6.01 5.31
N LEU A 155 -12.26 6.71 4.84
CA LEU A 155 -12.43 8.13 4.56
C LEU A 155 -13.50 8.20 3.45
N GLY A 156 -14.69 8.66 3.79
CA GLY A 156 -15.74 8.96 2.81
C GLY A 156 -15.80 10.46 2.50
N PRO A 157 -16.81 10.90 1.74
CA PRO A 157 -17.23 10.36 0.43
C PRO A 157 -16.18 10.57 -0.67
#